data_AF-A0A2V7YGJ0-F1
#
_entry.id   AF-A0A2V7YGJ0-F1
#
_cell.length_a   1.000
_cell.length_b   1.000
_cell.length_c   1.000
_cell.angle_alpha   90.00
_cell.angle_beta   90.00
_cell.angle_gamma   90.00
#
_symmetry.space_group_name_H-M   'P 1'
#
loop_
_entity.id
_entity.type
_entity.pdbx_description
1 polymer ?
#
loop_
_entity_poly.entity_id
_entity_poly.type
_entity_poly.pdbx_seq_one_letter_code
_entity_poly.pdbx_strand_id
1 'polypeptide(L)'
;MTAAADQSNFPTMIIPRGTEIRVNQHGQLSIKTPGNLVIQNSGLYSELESTNGSIRIEENVTVEAVSIRAAQACFIQGTVTAWKVRARRIALEDRAKAFIMLQESESLELSKTARLVGNFANEKELFLMMGKFTAQLKELPGSVDMSSPTPLAEGTRSGPHSISAPPRDEGAEHLRTAQMLLEREVSRTDLAPAETEALREVLYALRERNLPRIANVYRDAFSEVKTPSDALREAQDHLDRYFRR
;
A
#
# COMPACT_ATOMS: atom_id res chain seq x y z
N MET A 1 -58.36 -28.19 -6.07
CA MET A 1 -56.88 -28.24 -6.15
C MET A 1 -56.39 -26.84 -6.44
N THR A 2 -56.13 -26.06 -5.38
CA THR A 2 -55.63 -24.68 -5.48
C THR A 2 -54.11 -24.72 -5.44
N ALA A 3 -53.49 -24.47 -6.58
CA ALA A 3 -52.05 -24.38 -6.71
C ALA A 3 -51.54 -23.24 -5.82
N ALA A 4 -50.75 -23.59 -4.82
CA ALA A 4 -49.95 -22.64 -4.07
C ALA A 4 -48.94 -22.03 -5.06
N ALA A 5 -49.06 -20.72 -5.29
CA ALA A 5 -48.04 -19.97 -5.99
C ALA A 5 -46.79 -19.95 -5.10
N ASP A 6 -45.79 -20.73 -5.47
CA ASP A 6 -44.44 -20.61 -4.95
C ASP A 6 -43.98 -19.16 -5.12
N GLN A 7 -43.92 -18.41 -4.00
CA GLN A 7 -43.26 -17.11 -3.95
C GLN A 7 -41.76 -17.35 -4.20
N SER A 8 -41.40 -17.33 -5.48
CA SER A 8 -40.01 -17.32 -5.92
C SER A 8 -39.39 -16.02 -5.42
N ASN A 9 -38.52 -16.13 -4.41
CA ASN A 9 -37.82 -15.00 -3.83
C ASN A 9 -36.74 -14.53 -4.81
N PHE A 10 -37.09 -13.59 -5.69
CA PHE A 10 -36.15 -13.05 -6.66
C PHE A 10 -35.18 -12.08 -5.97
N PRO A 11 -33.86 -12.22 -6.16
CA PRO A 11 -32.89 -11.28 -5.61
C PRO A 11 -33.18 -9.89 -6.21
N THR A 12 -33.74 -9.01 -5.38
CA THR A 12 -34.12 -7.67 -5.78
C THR A 12 -32.98 -6.71 -5.43
N MET A 13 -32.43 -6.04 -6.45
CA MET A 13 -31.44 -4.98 -6.25
C MET A 13 -32.16 -3.66 -6.02
N ILE A 14 -31.92 -3.01 -4.88
CA ILE A 14 -32.46 -1.69 -4.56
C ILE A 14 -31.36 -0.64 -4.76
N ILE A 15 -31.55 0.26 -5.72
CA ILE A 15 -30.65 1.39 -5.96
C ILE A 15 -31.35 2.66 -5.47
N PRO A 16 -30.82 3.35 -4.44
CA PRO A 16 -31.41 4.60 -3.95
C PRO A 16 -31.48 5.67 -5.04
N ARG A 17 -32.44 6.59 -4.91
CA ARG A 17 -32.53 7.74 -5.81
C ARG A 17 -31.29 8.61 -5.68
N GLY A 18 -30.77 9.05 -6.82
CA GLY A 18 -29.55 9.87 -6.88
C GLY A 18 -28.25 9.07 -6.79
N THR A 19 -28.31 7.73 -6.73
CA THR A 19 -27.11 6.91 -6.90
C THR A 19 -26.72 6.86 -8.37
N GLU A 20 -25.48 7.23 -8.67
CA GLU A 20 -24.87 7.11 -9.98
C GLU A 20 -23.89 5.94 -9.98
N ILE A 21 -24.01 5.06 -10.97
CA ILE A 21 -23.11 3.94 -11.19
C ILE A 21 -22.55 4.04 -12.59
N ARG A 22 -21.23 4.08 -12.73
CA ARG A 22 -20.53 4.16 -14.02
C ARG A 22 -19.45 3.10 -14.07
N VAL A 23 -19.10 2.68 -15.28
CA VAL A 23 -17.97 1.77 -15.52
C VAL A 23 -17.00 2.49 -16.45
N ASN A 24 -15.72 2.53 -16.09
CA ASN A 24 -14.71 3.13 -16.95
C ASN A 24 -14.22 2.14 -18.03
N GLN A 25 -13.35 2.61 -18.93
CA GLN A 25 -12.79 1.80 -20.01
C GLN A 25 -11.93 0.62 -19.52
N HIS A 26 -11.49 0.65 -18.26
CA HIS A 26 -10.72 -0.42 -17.61
C HIS A 26 -11.61 -1.41 -16.84
N GLY A 27 -12.94 -1.28 -16.93
CA GLY A 27 -13.88 -2.15 -16.23
C GLY A 27 -14.05 -1.86 -14.74
N GLN A 28 -13.51 -0.75 -14.23
CA GLN A 28 -13.65 -0.37 -12.83
C GLN A 28 -14.97 0.34 -12.57
N LEU A 29 -15.58 0.03 -11.42
CA LEU A 29 -16.85 0.63 -11.01
C LEU A 29 -16.63 1.99 -10.33
N SER A 30 -17.43 2.98 -10.71
CA SER A 30 -17.60 4.24 -9.99
C SER A 30 -19.00 4.27 -9.40
N ILE A 31 -19.10 4.40 -8.08
CA ILE A 31 -20.36 4.48 -7.36
C ILE A 31 -20.38 5.78 -6.56
N LYS A 32 -21.35 6.63 -6.87
CA LYS A 32 -21.63 7.85 -6.12
C LYS A 32 -23.04 7.78 -5.56
N THR A 33 -23.19 7.93 -4.25
CA THR A 33 -24.49 7.86 -3.58
C THR A 33 -24.68 8.99 -2.59
N PRO A 34 -25.91 9.53 -2.44
CA PRO A 34 -26.18 10.55 -1.43
C PRO A 34 -26.16 10.02 0.00
N GLY A 35 -26.50 8.74 0.19
CA GLY A 35 -26.62 8.11 1.50
C GLY A 35 -25.41 7.26 1.89
N ASN A 36 -25.62 6.38 2.87
CA ASN A 36 -24.62 5.41 3.24
C ASN A 36 -24.39 4.39 2.11
N LEU A 37 -23.13 4.00 1.93
CA LEU A 37 -22.73 2.96 1.00
C LEU A 37 -22.15 1.79 1.78
N VAL A 38 -22.66 0.58 1.53
CA VAL A 38 -22.14 -0.65 2.13
C VAL A 38 -21.60 -1.52 1.01
N ILE A 39 -20.31 -1.87 1.09
CA ILE A 39 -19.65 -2.77 0.16
C ILE A 39 -19.54 -4.14 0.80
N GLN A 40 -20.30 -5.09 0.26
CA GLN A 40 -20.40 -6.47 0.75
C GLN A 40 -19.71 -7.46 -0.19
N ASN A 41 -19.28 -7.01 -1.37
CA ASN A 41 -18.62 -7.84 -2.37
C ASN A 41 -17.28 -7.23 -2.75
N SER A 42 -16.27 -8.10 -2.88
CA SER A 42 -14.94 -7.70 -3.32
C SER A 42 -14.99 -7.16 -4.74
N GLY A 43 -14.12 -6.20 -5.06
CA GLY A 43 -14.13 -5.61 -6.39
C GLY A 43 -13.10 -4.50 -6.61
N LEU A 44 -13.00 -4.12 -7.88
CA LEU A 44 -12.16 -3.04 -8.37
C LEU A 44 -13.01 -1.80 -8.66
N TYR A 45 -12.65 -0.70 -8.02
CA TYR A 45 -13.39 0.56 -8.11
C TYR A 45 -12.48 1.68 -8.57
N SER A 46 -12.98 2.54 -9.45
CA SER A 46 -12.30 3.81 -9.69
C SER A 46 -12.65 4.79 -8.58
N GLU A 47 -13.93 4.87 -8.20
CA GLU A 47 -14.38 5.82 -7.20
C GLU A 47 -15.53 5.25 -6.36
N LEU A 48 -15.41 5.38 -5.05
CA LEU A 48 -16.49 5.15 -4.09
C LEU A 48 -16.77 6.47 -3.39
N GLU A 49 -17.94 7.05 -3.62
CA GLU A 49 -18.33 8.34 -3.06
C GLU A 49 -19.67 8.25 -2.31
N SER A 50 -19.65 8.68 -1.06
CA SER A 50 -20.85 8.98 -0.27
C SER A 50 -20.88 10.47 0.05
N THR A 51 -21.79 11.22 -0.59
CA THR A 51 -21.77 12.69 -0.52
C THR A 51 -22.36 13.27 0.76
N ASN A 52 -23.25 12.53 1.44
CA ASN A 52 -23.84 12.94 2.72
C ASN A 52 -23.92 11.79 3.74
N GLY A 53 -23.12 10.73 3.55
CA GLY A 53 -23.14 9.57 4.42
C GLY A 53 -21.76 9.00 4.70
N SER A 54 -21.79 7.75 5.16
CA SER A 54 -20.61 6.95 5.46
C SER A 54 -20.44 5.83 4.44
N ILE A 55 -19.20 5.36 4.29
CA ILE A 55 -18.89 4.14 3.55
C ILE A 55 -18.53 3.06 4.55
N ARG A 56 -19.10 1.86 4.40
CA ARG A 56 -18.73 0.67 5.16
C ARG A 56 -18.24 -0.42 4.21
N ILE A 57 -17.10 -1.02 4.54
CA ILE A 57 -16.54 -2.17 3.84
C ILE A 57 -16.58 -3.34 4.81
N GLU A 58 -17.41 -4.34 4.50
CA GLU A 58 -17.70 -5.44 5.43
C GLU A 58 -16.51 -6.40 5.63
N GLU A 59 -16.64 -7.25 6.65
CA GLU A 59 -15.70 -8.34 6.90
C GLU A 59 -15.60 -9.27 5.69
N ASN A 60 -14.41 -9.82 5.45
CA ASN A 60 -14.11 -10.72 4.31
C ASN A 60 -14.24 -10.08 2.91
N VAL A 61 -14.48 -8.77 2.82
CA VAL A 61 -14.48 -8.03 1.57
C VAL A 61 -13.09 -7.47 1.28
N THR A 62 -12.64 -7.61 0.03
CA THR A 62 -11.41 -6.97 -0.47
C THR A 62 -11.77 -5.92 -1.51
N VAL A 63 -11.46 -4.67 -1.19
CA VAL A 63 -11.72 -3.51 -2.06
C VAL A 63 -10.42 -2.93 -2.54
N GLU A 64 -10.27 -2.82 -3.86
CA GLU A 64 -9.24 -1.98 -4.46
C GLU A 64 -9.91 -0.78 -5.11
N ALA A 65 -9.51 0.42 -4.70
CA ALA A 65 -10.11 1.66 -5.19
C ALA A 65 -9.04 2.67 -5.57
N VAL A 66 -9.29 3.51 -6.58
CA VAL A 66 -8.44 4.69 -6.78
C VAL A 66 -8.80 5.75 -5.75
N SER A 67 -10.09 6.02 -5.53
CA SER A 67 -10.54 7.04 -4.59
C SER A 67 -11.72 6.54 -3.75
N ILE A 68 -11.66 6.80 -2.44
CA ILE A 68 -12.75 6.60 -1.49
C ILE A 68 -13.03 7.94 -0.81
N ARG A 69 -14.25 8.46 -0.97
CA ARG A 69 -14.71 9.70 -0.36
C ARG A 69 -15.97 9.47 0.44
N ALA A 70 -15.91 9.65 1.74
CA ALA A 70 -17.09 9.65 2.60
C ALA A 70 -17.24 11.03 3.26
N ALA A 71 -18.44 11.58 3.26
CA ALA A 71 -18.69 12.87 3.92
C ALA A 71 -18.53 12.78 5.44
N GLN A 72 -18.90 11.64 6.04
CA GLN A 72 -18.87 11.43 7.48
C GLN A 72 -17.74 10.48 7.88
N ALA A 73 -17.93 9.18 7.66
CA ALA A 73 -16.98 8.18 8.12
C ALA A 73 -16.72 7.08 7.08
N CYS A 74 -15.52 6.50 7.13
CA CYS A 74 -15.16 5.28 6.42
C CYS A 74 -14.90 4.17 7.45
N PHE A 75 -15.77 3.16 7.49
CA PHE A 75 -15.67 2.00 8.37
C PHE A 75 -15.10 0.82 7.59
N ILE A 76 -13.99 0.27 8.07
CA ILE A 76 -13.27 -0.80 7.39
C ILE A 76 -13.19 -2.01 8.31
N GLN A 77 -13.89 -3.08 7.94
CA GLN A 77 -13.81 -4.40 8.58
C GLN A 77 -13.00 -5.41 7.74
N GLY A 78 -13.02 -5.24 6.42
CA GLY A 78 -12.30 -6.10 5.47
C GLY A 78 -10.87 -5.62 5.14
N THR A 79 -10.48 -5.82 3.89
CA THR A 79 -9.22 -5.34 3.33
C THR A 79 -9.47 -4.24 2.30
N VAL A 80 -8.74 -3.14 2.42
CA VAL A 80 -8.87 -1.98 1.54
C VAL A 80 -7.52 -1.53 1.04
N THR A 81 -7.39 -1.40 -0.26
CA THR A 81 -6.25 -0.74 -0.91
C THR A 81 -6.78 0.47 -1.66
N ALA A 82 -6.39 1.68 -1.26
CA ALA A 82 -6.85 2.89 -1.93
C ALA A 82 -5.83 4.01 -2.02
N TRP A 83 -5.75 4.65 -3.17
CA TRP A 83 -4.79 5.73 -3.42
C TRP A 83 -5.17 7.04 -2.76
N LYS A 84 -6.46 7.29 -2.54
CA LYS A 84 -6.94 8.49 -1.86
C LYS A 84 -8.12 8.10 -0.99
N VAL A 85 -8.00 8.32 0.31
CA VAL A 85 -9.12 8.16 1.24
C VAL A 85 -9.37 9.47 1.94
N ARG A 86 -10.55 10.04 1.69
CA ARG A 86 -11.03 11.27 2.33
C ARG A 86 -12.31 10.99 3.09
N ALA A 87 -12.23 11.10 4.40
CA ALA A 87 -13.38 11.07 5.30
C ALA A 87 -13.04 11.87 6.56
N ARG A 88 -14.05 12.44 7.23
CA ARG A 88 -13.81 13.11 8.52
C ARG A 88 -13.28 12.11 9.55
N ARG A 89 -13.87 10.91 9.59
CA ARG A 89 -13.45 9.80 10.46
C ARG A 89 -13.11 8.56 9.64
N ILE A 90 -12.01 7.91 9.99
CA ILE A 90 -11.65 6.60 9.44
C ILE A 90 -11.52 5.63 10.62
N ALA A 91 -12.27 4.53 10.59
CA ALA A 91 -12.28 3.52 11.63
C ALA A 91 -11.91 2.16 11.03
N LEU A 92 -10.80 1.59 11.50
CA LEU A 92 -10.39 0.23 11.17
C LEU A 92 -10.77 -0.69 12.34
N GLU A 93 -11.65 -1.65 12.08
CA GLU A 93 -12.12 -2.63 13.07
C GLU A 93 -11.12 -3.80 13.23
N ASP A 94 -11.45 -4.77 14.09
CA ASP A 94 -10.56 -5.89 14.38
C ASP A 94 -10.28 -6.72 13.12
N ARG A 95 -9.00 -7.09 12.94
CA ARG A 95 -8.47 -7.83 11.78
C ARG A 95 -8.55 -7.08 10.44
N ALA A 96 -9.01 -5.83 10.42
CA ALA A 96 -9.03 -5.01 9.22
C ALA A 96 -7.61 -4.68 8.71
N LYS A 97 -7.46 -4.60 7.40
CA LYS A 97 -6.19 -4.22 6.74
C LYS A 97 -6.45 -3.07 5.77
N ALA A 98 -5.79 -1.94 5.98
CA ALA A 98 -5.90 -0.79 5.09
C ALA A 98 -4.52 -0.38 4.56
N PHE A 99 -4.37 -0.37 3.24
CA PHE A 99 -3.25 0.18 2.50
C PHE A 99 -3.74 1.45 1.83
N ILE A 100 -3.76 2.55 2.58
CA ILE A 100 -4.46 3.77 2.18
C ILE A 100 -3.60 5.02 2.36
N MET A 101 -3.65 5.91 1.38
CA MET A 101 -3.13 7.27 1.56
C MET A 101 -4.26 8.17 2.07
N LEU A 102 -4.08 8.61 3.32
CA LEU A 102 -5.03 9.44 4.05
C LEU A 102 -4.96 10.89 3.53
N GLN A 103 -6.10 11.46 3.16
CA GLN A 103 -6.21 12.87 2.78
C GLN A 103 -7.30 13.56 3.60
N GLU A 104 -6.95 14.69 4.21
CA GLU A 104 -7.91 15.56 4.90
C GLU A 104 -8.79 14.84 5.96
N SER A 105 -8.22 13.85 6.65
CA SER A 105 -8.92 13.13 7.73
C SER A 105 -8.75 13.82 9.08
N GLU A 106 -9.84 13.99 9.81
CA GLU A 106 -9.86 14.67 11.11
C GLU A 106 -9.63 13.69 12.27
N SER A 107 -10.13 12.46 12.16
CA SER A 107 -10.00 11.41 13.17
C SER A 107 -9.66 10.06 12.56
N LEU A 108 -8.74 9.34 13.21
CA LEU A 108 -8.34 7.98 12.87
C LEU A 108 -8.48 7.07 14.10
N GLU A 109 -9.25 6.00 13.95
CA GLU A 109 -9.47 5.01 15.00
C GLU A 109 -8.98 3.64 14.52
N LEU A 110 -8.14 3.01 15.33
CA LEU A 110 -7.49 1.74 15.02
C LEU A 110 -7.82 0.74 16.12
N SER A 111 -8.40 -0.40 15.74
CA SER A 111 -8.51 -1.55 16.63
C SER A 111 -7.13 -2.13 16.97
N LYS A 112 -7.03 -2.93 18.02
CA LYS A 112 -5.76 -3.50 18.51
C LYS A 112 -5.03 -4.36 17.48
N THR A 113 -5.77 -4.92 16.52
CA THR A 113 -5.25 -5.84 15.51
C THR A 113 -5.28 -5.26 14.09
N ALA A 114 -5.81 -4.04 13.93
CA ALA A 114 -5.84 -3.35 12.65
C ALA A 114 -4.44 -3.05 12.14
N ARG A 115 -4.26 -3.14 10.82
CA ARG A 115 -3.03 -2.74 10.15
C ARG A 115 -3.32 -1.60 9.20
N LEU A 116 -2.70 -0.46 9.45
CA LEU A 116 -2.71 0.70 8.56
C LEU A 116 -1.32 0.86 7.95
N VAL A 117 -1.25 0.86 6.62
CA VAL A 117 -0.04 1.20 5.86
C VAL A 117 -0.34 2.46 5.07
N GLY A 118 0.22 3.58 5.51
CA GLY A 118 0.13 4.88 4.84
C GLY A 118 1.26 5.08 3.85
N ASN A 119 0.96 5.69 2.71
CA ASN A 119 1.97 6.24 1.81
C ASN A 119 1.94 7.77 1.99
N PHE A 120 3.04 8.36 2.48
CA PHE A 120 3.12 9.78 2.82
C PHE A 120 3.93 10.50 1.75
N ALA A 121 3.45 11.67 1.31
CA ALA A 121 4.13 12.44 0.27
C ALA A 121 5.49 12.99 0.74
N ASN A 122 5.67 13.19 2.06
CA ASN A 122 6.94 13.56 2.68
C ASN A 122 6.96 13.27 4.19
N GLU A 123 8.15 13.34 4.79
CA GLU A 123 8.38 13.12 6.22
C GLU A 123 7.61 14.11 7.12
N LYS A 124 7.38 15.35 6.67
CA LYS A 124 6.59 16.33 7.43
C LYS A 124 5.12 15.92 7.55
N GLU A 125 4.56 15.34 6.50
CA GLU A 125 3.20 14.81 6.51
C GLU A 125 3.08 13.61 7.45
N LEU A 126 4.06 12.70 7.43
CA LEU A 126 4.15 11.61 8.40
C LEU A 126 4.18 12.14 9.84
N PHE A 127 5.08 13.07 10.16
CA PHE A 127 5.18 13.64 11.50
C PHE A 127 3.92 14.41 11.91
N LEU A 128 3.29 15.14 10.98
CA LEU A 128 2.04 15.85 11.25
C LEU A 128 0.90 14.87 11.55
N MET A 129 0.80 13.77 10.79
CA MET A 129 -0.21 12.74 11.00
C MET A 129 0.04 11.98 12.30
N MET A 130 1.30 11.62 12.59
CA MET A 130 1.66 11.02 13.87
C MET A 130 1.37 11.96 15.04
N GLY A 131 1.62 13.25 14.90
CA GLY A 131 1.30 14.29 15.89
C GLY A 131 -0.21 14.43 16.12
N LYS A 132 -0.99 14.51 15.04
CA LYS A 132 -2.46 14.61 15.11
C LYS A 132 -3.10 13.40 15.76
N PHE A 133 -2.56 12.20 15.52
CA PHE A 133 -3.10 10.95 16.04
C PHE A 133 -2.29 10.39 17.22
N THR A 134 -1.43 11.19 17.85
CA THR A 134 -0.53 10.72 18.93
C THR A 134 -1.31 10.09 20.08
N ALA A 135 -2.46 10.65 20.46
CA ALA A 135 -3.30 10.08 21.52
C ALA A 135 -3.82 8.68 21.15
N GLN A 136 -4.31 8.51 19.93
CA GLN A 136 -4.86 7.24 19.43
C GLN A 136 -3.75 6.21 19.17
N LEU A 137 -2.56 6.64 18.76
CA LEU A 137 -1.40 5.78 18.54
C LEU A 137 -0.77 5.31 19.87
N LYS A 138 -0.83 6.12 20.94
CA LYS A 138 -0.34 5.75 22.28
C LYS A 138 -1.20 4.68 22.97
N GLU A 139 -2.47 4.57 22.58
CA GLU A 139 -3.38 3.54 23.10
C GLU A 139 -3.19 2.15 22.46
N LEU A 140 -2.34 2.05 21.43
CA LEU A 140 -2.03 0.79 20.76
C LEU A 140 -0.96 -0.02 21.49
N PRO A 141 -1.09 -1.36 21.58
CA PRO A 141 -0.05 -2.21 22.14
C PRO A 141 1.21 -2.15 21.26
N GLY A 142 2.35 -1.73 21.85
CA GLY A 142 3.60 -1.49 21.14
C GLY A 142 3.85 -0.03 20.74
N SER A 143 3.18 0.93 21.38
CA SER A 143 3.33 2.37 21.10
C SER A 143 4.80 2.82 21.13
N VAL A 144 5.22 3.57 20.11
CA VAL A 144 6.52 4.22 20.05
C VAL A 144 6.52 5.38 21.04
N ASP A 145 7.36 5.30 22.08
CA ASP A 145 7.50 6.36 23.08
C ASP A 145 8.32 7.52 22.48
N MET A 146 7.73 8.71 22.49
CA MET A 146 8.20 9.87 21.71
C MET A 146 9.10 10.82 22.52
N SER A 147 9.46 10.44 23.75
CA SER A 147 10.21 11.31 24.68
C SER A 147 11.72 11.38 24.44
N SER A 148 12.23 10.83 23.34
CA SER A 148 13.61 11.09 22.91
C SER A 148 13.74 11.02 21.39
N PRO A 149 14.21 12.08 20.71
CA PRO A 149 14.76 11.93 19.38
C PRO A 149 16.05 11.14 19.55
N THR A 150 16.00 9.83 19.36
CA THR A 150 17.23 9.02 19.32
C THR A 150 17.83 9.27 17.94
N PRO A 151 18.98 9.97 17.82
CA PRO A 151 19.69 10.00 16.56
C PRO A 151 20.09 8.57 16.21
N LEU A 152 20.02 8.22 14.92
CA LEU A 152 20.67 7.02 14.40
C LEU A 152 22.18 7.15 14.66
N ALA A 153 22.62 6.62 15.79
CA ALA A 153 24.02 6.48 16.14
C ALA A 153 24.39 5.00 16.19
N GLU A 154 25.54 4.74 15.59
CA GLU A 154 26.21 3.45 15.44
C GLU A 154 26.41 2.71 16.77
N GLY A 155 26.57 1.40 16.64
CA GLY A 155 26.33 0.44 17.70
C GLY A 155 27.28 0.50 18.89
N THR A 156 26.80 -0.03 20.02
CA THR A 156 27.64 -0.74 21.00
C THR A 156 26.81 -1.77 21.77
N ARG A 157 27.43 -2.92 22.02
CA ARG A 157 26.89 -4.21 22.48
C ARG A 157 26.59 -4.27 23.99
N SER A 158 25.61 -5.09 24.38
CA SER A 158 25.54 -6.05 25.53
C SER A 158 24.04 -6.29 25.88
N GLY A 159 23.36 -7.44 25.69
CA GLY A 159 23.58 -8.85 26.05
C GLY A 159 22.73 -9.20 27.32
N PRO A 160 22.12 -10.39 27.52
CA PRO A 160 21.71 -11.47 26.63
C PRO A 160 20.22 -11.89 26.84
N HIS A 161 19.35 -11.73 25.84
CA HIS A 161 18.14 -12.54 25.75
C HIS A 161 18.03 -13.10 24.33
N SER A 162 18.26 -14.40 24.24
CA SER A 162 18.13 -15.22 23.04
C SER A 162 16.66 -15.28 22.65
N ILE A 163 16.23 -14.36 21.78
CA ILE A 163 15.10 -14.58 20.90
C ILE A 163 15.73 -14.90 19.54
N SER A 164 15.62 -16.16 19.14
CA SER A 164 16.02 -16.63 17.81
C SER A 164 15.42 -15.70 16.76
N ALA A 165 16.27 -14.94 16.08
CA ALA A 165 15.89 -14.14 14.94
C ALA A 165 15.20 -15.06 13.91
N PRO A 166 14.10 -14.62 13.27
CA PRO A 166 13.62 -15.31 12.08
C PRO A 166 14.77 -15.35 11.06
N PRO A 167 14.85 -16.40 10.22
CA PRO A 167 15.93 -16.53 9.25
C PRO A 167 16.01 -15.24 8.43
N ARG A 168 17.15 -14.55 8.49
CA ARG A 168 17.41 -13.43 7.61
C ARG A 168 17.32 -13.98 6.19
N ASP A 169 16.31 -13.53 5.47
CA ASP A 169 16.20 -13.80 4.05
C ASP A 169 17.31 -12.98 3.35
N GLU A 170 18.52 -13.55 3.34
CA GLU A 170 19.71 -12.96 2.73
C GLU A 170 19.45 -12.58 1.26
N GLY A 171 18.50 -13.26 0.61
CA GLY A 171 18.06 -12.91 -0.73
C GLY A 171 17.32 -11.57 -0.77
N ALA A 172 16.41 -11.33 0.17
CA ALA A 172 15.70 -10.05 0.26
C ALA A 172 16.64 -8.87 0.57
N GLU A 173 17.75 -9.09 1.28
CA GLU A 173 18.78 -8.07 1.50
C GLU A 173 19.53 -7.74 0.20
N HIS A 174 19.92 -8.73 -0.59
CA HIS A 174 20.59 -8.51 -1.87
C HIS A 174 19.74 -7.69 -2.86
N LEU A 175 18.44 -7.96 -2.98
CA LEU A 175 17.56 -7.18 -3.86
C LEU A 175 17.43 -5.72 -3.42
N ARG A 176 17.34 -5.46 -2.11
CA ARG A 176 17.25 -4.09 -1.58
C ARG A 176 18.53 -3.30 -1.81
N THR A 177 19.68 -3.91 -1.58
CA THR A 177 20.98 -3.26 -1.81
C THR A 177 21.18 -2.95 -3.29
N ALA A 178 20.87 -3.90 -4.17
CA ALA A 178 20.93 -3.67 -5.62
C ALA A 178 20.01 -2.52 -6.07
N GLN A 179 18.78 -2.45 -5.54
CA GLN A 179 17.85 -1.37 -5.86
C GLN A 179 18.40 0.00 -5.44
N MET A 180 18.91 0.13 -4.21
CA MET A 180 19.47 1.40 -3.72
C MET A 180 20.64 1.90 -4.57
N LEU A 181 21.55 0.99 -4.94
CA LEU A 181 22.72 1.31 -5.76
C LEU A 181 22.30 1.73 -7.17
N LEU A 182 21.33 1.05 -7.77
CA LEU A 182 20.76 1.40 -9.08
C LEU A 182 20.04 2.76 -9.07
N GLU A 183 19.29 3.08 -8.00
CA GLU A 183 18.62 4.40 -7.87
C GLU A 183 19.64 5.55 -7.84
N ARG A 184 20.77 5.33 -7.16
CA ARG A 184 21.88 6.29 -7.13
C ARG A 184 22.55 6.41 -8.49
N GLU A 185 22.73 5.31 -9.20
CA GLU A 185 23.40 5.30 -10.51
C GLU A 185 22.56 5.96 -11.61
N VAL A 186 21.27 5.65 -11.68
CA VAL A 186 20.32 6.24 -12.67
C VAL A 186 20.13 7.75 -12.47
N SER A 187 20.44 8.26 -11.28
CA SER A 187 20.37 9.69 -10.97
C SER A 187 21.61 10.48 -11.44
N ARG A 188 22.64 9.81 -11.97
CA ARG A 188 23.83 10.48 -12.48
C ARG A 188 23.59 11.04 -13.89
N THR A 189 24.26 12.16 -14.20
CA THR A 189 24.10 12.88 -15.47
C THR A 189 25.09 12.46 -16.56
N ASP A 190 25.98 11.50 -16.26
CA ASP A 190 27.07 11.07 -17.16
C ASP A 190 26.78 9.78 -17.95
N LEU A 191 25.62 9.15 -17.71
CA LEU A 191 25.16 8.00 -18.49
C LEU A 191 24.55 8.44 -19.81
N ALA A 192 24.78 7.67 -20.87
CA ALA A 192 24.07 7.88 -22.13
C ALA A 192 22.56 7.61 -21.93
N PRO A 193 21.68 8.24 -22.74
CA PRO A 193 20.23 8.02 -22.62
C PRO A 193 19.83 6.55 -22.75
N ALA A 194 20.49 5.78 -23.64
CA ALA A 194 20.23 4.36 -23.84
C ALA A 194 20.65 3.51 -22.63
N GLU A 195 21.83 3.77 -22.06
CA GLU A 195 22.32 3.11 -20.84
C GLU A 195 21.40 3.39 -19.64
N THR A 196 20.93 4.64 -19.54
CA THR A 196 19.99 5.04 -18.49
C THR A 196 18.64 4.32 -18.62
N GLU A 197 18.15 4.13 -19.85
CA GLU A 197 16.89 3.44 -20.11
C GLU A 197 16.98 1.94 -19.77
N ALA A 198 18.08 1.29 -20.15
CA ALA A 198 18.34 -0.11 -19.80
C ALA A 198 18.38 -0.32 -18.27
N LEU A 199 19.10 0.54 -17.54
CA LEU A 199 19.15 0.46 -16.06
C LEU A 199 17.80 0.80 -15.41
N ARG A 200 17.01 1.71 -16.00
CA ARG A 200 15.65 2.03 -15.53
C ARG A 200 14.72 0.84 -15.65
N GLU A 201 14.86 0.01 -16.68
CA GLU A 201 14.03 -1.18 -16.82
C GLU A 201 14.31 -2.18 -15.67
N VAL A 202 15.58 -2.40 -15.32
CA VAL A 202 15.95 -3.25 -14.17
C VAL A 202 15.43 -2.67 -12.87
N LEU A 203 15.58 -1.35 -12.68
CA LEU A 203 15.07 -0.66 -11.49
C LEU A 203 13.55 -0.74 -11.36
N TYR A 204 12.84 -0.64 -12.49
CA TYR A 204 11.39 -0.80 -12.54
C TYR A 204 10.97 -2.21 -12.10
N ALA A 205 11.64 -3.24 -12.65
CA ALA A 205 11.39 -4.64 -12.28
C ALA A 205 11.71 -4.92 -10.79
N LEU A 206 12.75 -4.29 -10.22
CA LEU A 206 13.08 -4.34 -8.79
C LEU A 206 11.99 -3.71 -7.92
N ARG A 207 11.45 -2.54 -8.30
CA ARG A 207 10.38 -1.85 -7.57
C ARG A 207 9.08 -2.65 -7.56
N GLU A 208 8.74 -3.28 -8.69
CA GLU A 208 7.59 -4.18 -8.79
C GLU A 208 7.80 -5.54 -8.12
N ARG A 209 9.02 -5.83 -7.63
CA ARG A 209 9.43 -7.16 -7.13
C ARG A 209 9.16 -8.28 -8.14
N ASN A 210 9.26 -7.98 -9.42
CA ASN A 210 9.02 -8.92 -10.51
C ASN A 210 10.28 -9.75 -10.77
N LEU A 211 10.55 -10.75 -9.92
CA LEU A 211 11.75 -11.58 -9.99
C LEU A 211 11.99 -12.24 -11.36
N PRO A 212 10.97 -12.79 -12.05
CA PRO A 212 11.15 -13.34 -13.40
C PRO A 212 11.66 -12.30 -14.39
N ARG A 213 11.13 -11.07 -14.33
CA ARG A 213 11.57 -9.99 -15.20
C ARG A 213 12.99 -9.54 -14.87
N ILE A 214 13.32 -9.39 -13.59
CA ILE A 214 14.69 -9.01 -13.19
C ILE A 214 15.68 -10.05 -13.72
N ALA A 215 15.44 -11.34 -13.48
CA ALA A 215 16.31 -12.45 -13.88
C ALA A 215 16.64 -12.45 -15.38
N ASN A 216 15.68 -12.03 -16.22
CA ASN A 216 15.84 -12.03 -17.66
C ASN A 216 16.54 -10.78 -18.20
N VAL A 217 16.40 -9.63 -17.54
CA VAL A 217 16.78 -8.33 -18.14
C VAL A 217 18.08 -7.76 -17.54
N TYR A 218 18.42 -8.11 -16.29
CA TYR A 218 19.49 -7.42 -15.58
C TYR A 218 20.89 -7.64 -16.16
N ARG A 219 21.20 -8.82 -16.73
CA ARG A 219 22.53 -9.08 -17.29
C ARG A 219 22.77 -8.28 -18.56
N ASP A 220 21.77 -8.24 -19.42
CA ASP A 220 21.82 -7.53 -20.70
C ASP A 220 21.93 -6.02 -20.44
N ALA A 221 21.06 -5.49 -19.56
CA ALA A 221 21.07 -4.06 -19.21
C ALA A 221 22.41 -3.58 -18.61
N PHE A 222 23.06 -4.40 -17.77
CA PHE A 222 24.36 -4.05 -17.20
C PHE A 222 25.50 -4.18 -18.21
N SER A 223 25.36 -5.06 -19.21
CA SER A 223 26.36 -5.22 -20.29
C SER A 223 26.36 -4.07 -21.29
N GLU A 224 25.25 -3.32 -21.40
CA GLU A 224 25.13 -2.16 -22.27
C GLU A 224 25.89 -0.93 -21.74
N VAL A 225 26.23 -0.90 -20.45
CA VAL A 225 26.94 0.21 -19.82
C VAL A 225 28.44 0.11 -20.11
N LYS A 226 28.97 1.06 -20.90
CA LYS A 226 30.37 1.01 -21.36
C LYS A 226 31.39 1.28 -20.24
N THR A 227 31.02 2.13 -19.29
CA THR A 227 31.88 2.53 -18.16
C THR A 227 31.14 2.31 -16.84
N PRO A 228 31.05 1.05 -16.35
CA PRO A 228 30.31 0.76 -15.14
C PRO A 228 31.04 1.34 -13.92
N SER A 229 30.29 2.05 -13.09
CA SER A 229 30.79 2.56 -11.80
C SER A 229 31.00 1.43 -10.79
N ASP A 230 31.73 1.71 -9.72
CA ASP A 230 31.90 0.75 -8.61
C ASP A 230 30.55 0.41 -7.96
N ALA A 231 29.64 1.39 -7.85
CA ALA A 231 28.29 1.18 -7.33
C ALA A 231 27.43 0.29 -8.25
N LEU A 232 27.58 0.45 -9.57
CA LEU A 232 26.89 -0.40 -10.55
C LEU A 232 27.42 -1.83 -10.51
N ARG A 233 28.74 -2.01 -10.39
CA ARG A 233 29.34 -3.36 -10.22
C ARG A 233 28.85 -4.02 -8.94
N GLU A 234 28.79 -3.29 -7.84
CA GLU A 234 28.27 -3.79 -6.56
C GLU A 234 26.78 -4.16 -6.66
N ALA A 235 25.98 -3.37 -7.39
CA ALA A 235 24.58 -3.70 -7.66
C ALA A 235 24.45 -5.01 -8.47
N GLN A 236 25.29 -5.19 -9.48
CA GLN A 236 25.33 -6.40 -10.30
C GLN A 236 25.68 -7.63 -9.46
N ASP A 237 26.70 -7.52 -8.61
CA ASP A 237 27.14 -8.59 -7.72
C ASP A 237 26.03 -9.03 -6.76
N HIS A 238 25.24 -8.08 -6.24
CA HIS A 238 24.09 -8.38 -5.41
C HIS A 238 22.98 -9.14 -6.16
N LEU A 239 22.67 -8.73 -7.41
CA LEU A 239 21.71 -9.46 -8.25
C LEU A 239 22.23 -10.86 -8.60
N ASP A 240 23.52 -10.99 -8.91
CA ASP A 240 24.16 -12.28 -9.17
C ASP A 240 24.10 -13.21 -7.97
N ARG A 241 24.38 -12.70 -6.76
CA ARG A 241 24.26 -13.50 -5.52
C ARG A 241 22.82 -13.90 -5.20
N TYR A 242 21.84 -13.13 -5.64
CA TYR A 242 20.43 -13.46 -5.48
C TYR A 242 20.00 -14.58 -6.45
N PHE A 243 20.31 -14.45 -7.75
CA PHE A 243 19.84 -15.37 -8.79
C PHE A 243 20.73 -16.60 -9.03
N ARG A 244 21.93 -16.67 -8.45
CA ARG A 244 22.78 -17.88 -8.46
C ARG A 244 22.44 -18.89 -7.36
N ARG A 245 21.55 -18.55 -6.42
CA ARG A 245 20.99 -19.48 -5.43
C ARG A 245 19.86 -20.30 -6.06
#